data_AF-A0A941G860-F1
#
_entry.id   AF-A0A941G860-F1
#
_cell.length_a   1.000
_cell.length_b   1.000
_cell.length_c   1.000
_cell.angle_alpha   90.00
_cell.angle_beta   90.00
_cell.angle_gamma   90.00
#
_symmetry.space_group_name_H-M   'P 1'
#
loop_
_entity.id
_entity.type
_entity.pdbx_description
1 polymer ?
#
loop_
_entity_poly.entity_id
_entity_poly.type
_entity_poly.pdbx_seq_one_letter_code
_entity_poly.pdbx_strand_id
1 'polypeptide(L)'
;INRKLAGALTRYRADLLQIVERPDDDDLDDDLDDDVGDGTDSAEDRTTPPNERASEKRLYSEPAEFFGLLLNGKLEPVPVLDARLYNTLPSTRPFFSTHGEQGELRGVNWSRRFAMVELREYPASTKPGHLNKLLQLPIELILSQSFGG
;
A
#
# COMPACT_ATOMS: atom_id res chain seq x y z
N ILE A 1 20.60 -10.30 4.06
CA ILE A 1 20.30 -10.15 2.61
C ILE A 1 21.42 -10.83 1.81
N ASN A 2 21.08 -11.73 0.88
CA ASN A 2 22.06 -12.50 0.09
C ASN A 2 22.90 -11.57 -0.81
N ARG A 3 24.23 -11.78 -0.87
CA ARG A 3 25.18 -10.96 -1.65
C ARG A 3 24.83 -10.87 -3.14
N LYS A 4 24.21 -11.92 -3.71
CA LYS A 4 23.71 -11.90 -5.10
C LYS A 4 22.51 -10.97 -5.29
N LEU A 5 21.63 -10.90 -4.30
CA LEU A 5 20.43 -10.05 -4.34
C LEU A 5 20.80 -8.57 -4.18
N ALA A 6 21.77 -8.27 -3.30
CA ALA A 6 22.28 -6.92 -3.09
C ALA A 6 22.86 -6.30 -4.38
N GLY A 7 23.61 -7.07 -5.18
CA GLY A 7 24.19 -6.58 -6.44
C GLY A 7 23.19 -6.31 -7.56
N ALA A 8 22.05 -7.03 -7.58
CA ALA A 8 20.99 -6.80 -8.56
C ALA A 8 20.19 -5.52 -8.26
N LEU A 9 20.08 -5.15 -6.99
CA LEU A 9 19.29 -4.01 -6.52
C LEU A 9 20.07 -2.69 -6.50
N THR A 10 21.41 -2.71 -6.65
CA THR A 10 22.26 -1.50 -6.72
C THR A 10 21.84 -0.53 -7.83
N ARG A 11 21.30 -1.06 -8.94
CA ARG A 11 20.84 -0.25 -10.09
C ARG A 11 19.50 0.46 -9.83
N TYR A 12 18.74 0.02 -8.84
CA TYR A 12 17.41 0.53 -8.49
C TYR A 12 17.42 1.45 -7.26
N ARG A 13 18.60 1.84 -6.77
CA ARG A 13 18.76 2.51 -5.47
C ARG A 13 18.07 1.72 -4.35
N ALA A 14 18.63 0.57 -3.99
CA ALA A 14 18.18 -0.22 -2.84
C ALA A 14 18.22 0.56 -1.50
N ASP A 15 18.91 1.70 -1.48
CA ASP A 15 18.89 2.70 -0.42
C ASP A 15 17.53 3.44 -0.28
N LEU A 16 16.62 3.34 -1.25
CA LEU A 16 15.24 3.86 -1.19
C LEU A 16 14.24 2.89 -0.56
N LEU A 17 14.74 1.78 -0.04
CA LEU A 17 13.96 0.66 0.46
C LEU A 17 14.37 0.43 1.91
N GLN A 18 14.01 1.39 2.76
CA GLN A 18 14.48 1.49 4.14
C GLN A 18 13.47 0.96 5.14
N ILE A 19 13.98 0.61 6.32
CA ILE A 19 13.16 0.57 7.52
C ILE A 19 13.16 1.97 8.10
N VAL A 20 11.96 2.55 8.25
CA VAL A 20 11.78 3.94 8.70
C VAL A 20 10.97 3.98 9.99
N GLU A 21 11.32 4.89 10.89
CA GLU A 21 10.50 5.20 12.06
C GLU A 21 9.41 6.20 11.67
N ARG A 22 8.16 5.92 12.03
CA ARG A 22 7.03 6.88 11.90
C ARG A 22 6.20 6.87 13.19
N PRO A 23 5.52 7.98 13.52
CA PRO A 23 4.48 7.96 14.55
C PRO A 23 3.34 7.03 14.10
N ASP A 24 2.69 6.35 15.06
CA ASP A 24 1.51 5.51 14.78
C ASP A 24 0.32 6.43 14.41
N ASP A 25 -0.28 6.21 13.23
CA ASP A 25 -1.43 7.01 12.75
C ASP A 25 -2.75 6.68 13.48
N ASP A 26 -2.80 5.58 14.25
CA ASP A 26 -3.98 5.12 15.00
C ASP A 26 -4.32 6.02 16.22
N ASP A 27 -3.44 6.97 16.59
CA ASP A 27 -3.63 7.87 17.73
C ASP A 27 -4.37 9.19 17.36
N LEU A 28 -4.77 9.38 16.09
CA LEU A 28 -5.40 10.63 15.62
C LEU A 28 -6.92 10.71 15.87
N ASP A 29 -7.55 9.64 16.36
CA ASP A 29 -9.01 9.56 16.53
C ASP A 29 -9.51 9.86 17.96
N ASP A 30 -8.63 10.11 18.94
CA ASP A 30 -9.00 10.26 20.36
C ASP A 30 -9.42 11.69 20.79
N ASP A 31 -9.35 12.70 19.91
CA ASP A 31 -9.68 14.10 20.25
C ASP A 31 -11.17 14.49 20.07
N LEU A 32 -12.08 13.52 19.92
CA LEU A 32 -13.53 13.79 19.95
C LEU A 32 -14.07 13.66 21.38
N ASP A 33 -13.76 14.67 22.21
CA ASP A 33 -14.34 14.84 23.55
C ASP A 33 -15.88 14.95 23.48
N ASP A 34 -16.58 13.91 23.93
CA ASP A 34 -18.02 13.95 24.25
C ASP A 34 -18.16 14.20 25.76
N ASP A 35 -18.26 15.48 26.13
CA ASP A 35 -18.49 15.95 27.49
C ASP A 35 -19.91 15.60 27.95
N VAL A 36 -20.07 14.45 28.60
CA VAL A 36 -21.26 14.14 29.41
C VAL A 36 -20.82 13.59 30.77
N GLY A 37 -20.73 14.50 31.74
CA GLY A 37 -20.49 14.16 33.13
C GLY A 37 -21.71 13.54 33.83
N ASP A 38 -21.45 12.54 34.68
CA ASP A 38 -22.11 12.37 35.97
C ASP A 38 -21.22 11.49 36.88
N GLY A 39 -21.13 11.84 38.16
CA GLY A 39 -20.23 11.21 39.11
C GLY A 39 -20.94 10.26 40.08
N THR A 40 -20.22 9.26 40.59
CA THR A 40 -20.26 8.81 42.00
C THR A 40 -19.12 7.82 42.30
N ASP A 41 -18.21 8.23 43.19
CA ASP A 41 -17.49 7.57 44.30
C ASP A 41 -17.40 6.01 44.42
N SER A 42 -16.18 5.45 44.40
CA SER A 42 -15.58 4.62 45.49
C SER A 42 -14.46 3.65 45.03
N ALA A 43 -13.28 3.80 45.67
CA ALA A 43 -12.24 2.83 46.07
C ALA A 43 -11.57 1.83 45.07
N GLU A 44 -10.27 2.07 44.89
CA GLU A 44 -9.14 1.11 44.76
C GLU A 44 -9.12 0.09 43.60
N ASP A 45 -8.60 0.53 42.46
CA ASP A 45 -7.48 -0.15 41.81
C ASP A 45 -6.59 0.92 41.19
N ARG A 46 -5.28 0.83 41.37
CA ARG A 46 -4.34 1.75 40.70
C ARG A 46 -4.23 1.31 39.24
N THR A 47 -5.29 1.53 38.47
CA THR A 47 -5.23 1.60 37.03
C THR A 47 -4.36 2.79 36.67
N THR A 48 -3.12 2.51 36.28
CA THR A 48 -2.27 3.41 35.52
C THR A 48 -3.14 4.15 34.49
N PRO A 49 -3.11 5.49 34.42
CA PRO A 49 -3.96 6.21 33.46
C PRO A 49 -3.63 5.73 32.03
N PRO A 50 -4.62 5.62 31.12
CA PRO A 50 -4.38 5.19 29.74
C PRO A 50 -3.50 6.15 28.92
N ASN A 51 -3.17 7.33 29.45
CA ASN A 51 -2.58 8.44 28.70
C ASN A 51 -1.04 8.52 28.75
N GLU A 52 -0.33 7.41 28.82
CA GLU A 52 1.13 7.40 28.71
C GLU A 52 1.63 6.20 27.90
N ARG A 53 0.87 5.77 26.89
CA ARG A 53 1.52 5.18 25.72
C ARG A 53 2.25 6.32 25.04
N ALA A 54 3.48 6.59 25.49
CA ALA A 54 4.41 7.43 24.76
C ALA A 54 4.29 7.04 23.28
N SER A 55 4.10 8.01 22.37
CA SER A 55 4.05 7.76 20.92
C SER A 55 5.20 6.82 20.56
N GLU A 56 4.91 5.53 20.49
CA GLU A 56 5.92 4.49 20.38
C GLU A 56 6.32 4.54 18.92
N LYS A 57 7.50 5.09 18.64
CA LYS A 57 8.01 5.13 17.27
C LYS A 57 8.06 3.72 16.74
N ARG A 58 7.18 3.41 15.79
CA ARG A 58 7.09 2.11 15.18
C ARG A 58 7.95 2.06 13.92
N LEU A 59 8.57 0.90 13.68
CA LEU A 59 9.38 0.66 12.49
C LEU A 59 8.47 0.18 11.35
N TYR A 60 8.62 0.79 10.17
CA TYR A 60 7.91 0.47 8.95
C TYR A 60 8.87 0.07 7.85
N SER A 61 8.41 -0.74 6.90
CA SER A 61 9.23 -1.28 5.81
C SER A 61 8.75 -0.72 4.47
N GLU A 62 9.44 0.27 3.93
CA GLU A 62 9.14 0.83 2.59
C GLU A 62 9.08 -0.23 1.46
N PRO A 63 9.93 -1.29 1.45
CA PRO A 63 9.75 -2.40 0.50
C PRO A 63 8.42 -3.11 0.64
N ALA A 64 7.99 -3.34 1.89
CA ALA A 64 6.72 -4.00 2.15
C ALA A 64 5.56 -3.08 1.78
N GLU A 65 5.66 -1.77 2.00
CA GLU A 65 4.70 -0.77 1.52
C GLU A 65 4.59 -0.76 0.00
N PHE A 66 5.72 -0.81 -0.71
CA PHE A 66 5.72 -0.91 -2.17
C PHE A 66 5.03 -2.19 -2.66
N PHE A 67 5.35 -3.35 -2.08
CA PHE A 67 4.66 -4.59 -2.41
C PHE A 67 3.18 -4.56 -2.01
N GLY A 68 2.86 -3.91 -0.89
CA GLY A 68 1.50 -3.64 -0.44
C GLY A 68 0.73 -2.83 -1.48
N LEU A 69 1.32 -1.77 -2.02
CA LEU A 69 0.74 -0.98 -3.11
C LEU A 69 0.43 -1.84 -4.34
N LEU A 70 1.35 -2.73 -4.74
CA LEU A 70 1.13 -3.60 -5.90
C LEU A 70 0.01 -4.62 -5.68
N LEU A 71 -0.07 -5.19 -4.47
CA LEU A 71 -1.06 -6.22 -4.14
C LEU A 71 -2.43 -5.63 -3.79
N ASN A 72 -2.43 -4.48 -3.11
CA ASN A 72 -3.62 -3.88 -2.49
C ASN A 72 -4.12 -2.63 -3.20
N GLY A 73 -3.36 -2.08 -4.15
CA GLY A 73 -3.75 -0.91 -4.92
C GLY A 73 -3.83 0.39 -4.10
N LYS A 74 -3.31 0.36 -2.87
CA LYS A 74 -3.20 1.50 -1.95
C LYS A 74 -1.82 1.52 -1.31
N LEU A 75 -1.24 2.71 -1.22
CA LEU A 75 -0.01 2.92 -0.47
C LEU A 75 -0.39 3.16 0.98
N GLU A 76 -0.03 2.23 1.85
CA GLU A 76 -0.30 2.27 3.28
C GLU A 76 0.99 1.91 4.03
N PRO A 77 1.25 2.49 5.21
CA PRO A 77 2.39 2.10 6.04
C PRO A 77 2.34 0.61 6.38
N VAL A 78 3.49 -0.08 6.30
CA VAL A 78 3.58 -1.51 6.64
C VAL A 78 4.56 -1.70 7.78
N PRO A 79 4.07 -2.03 9.00
CA PRO A 79 4.95 -2.20 10.15
C PRO A 79 5.87 -3.41 9.95
N VAL A 80 7.06 -3.33 10.53
CA VAL A 80 7.98 -4.47 10.61
C VAL A 80 7.39 -5.47 11.62
N LEU A 81 6.99 -6.64 11.12
CA LEU A 81 6.43 -7.72 11.91
C LEU A 81 7.35 -8.94 11.90
N ASP A 82 7.37 -9.71 13.00
CA ASP A 82 7.97 -11.05 13.02
C ASP A 82 7.04 -12.08 12.37
N ALA A 83 6.71 -11.83 11.10
CA ALA A 83 5.84 -12.66 10.29
C ALA A 83 6.29 -12.59 8.83
N ARG A 84 5.96 -13.64 8.06
CA ARG A 84 6.22 -13.64 6.62
C ARG A 84 5.22 -12.72 5.92
N LEU A 85 5.71 -11.87 5.02
CA LEU A 85 4.86 -10.87 4.33
C LEU A 85 3.64 -11.47 3.63
N TYR A 86 3.72 -12.68 3.06
CA TYR A 86 2.56 -13.28 2.40
C TYR A 86 1.41 -13.62 3.36
N ASN A 87 1.64 -13.68 4.67
CA ASN A 87 0.61 -13.90 5.68
C ASN A 87 -0.14 -12.61 6.05
N THR A 88 0.50 -11.44 5.88
CA THR A 88 0.02 -10.18 6.46
C THR A 88 -0.25 -9.11 5.42
N LEU A 89 0.44 -9.15 4.29
CA LEU A 89 0.43 -8.09 3.29
C LEU A 89 -0.82 -8.07 2.41
N PRO A 90 -1.38 -9.21 1.96
CA PRO A 90 -2.61 -9.19 1.18
C PRO A 90 -3.81 -8.75 2.04
N SER A 91 -4.31 -7.55 1.82
CA SER A 91 -5.49 -7.00 2.51
C SER A 91 -6.69 -6.81 1.58
N THR A 92 -6.49 -6.99 0.27
CA THR A 92 -7.55 -6.87 -0.75
C THR A 92 -7.69 -8.13 -1.58
N ARG A 93 -8.80 -8.23 -2.30
CA ARG A 93 -9.11 -9.36 -3.17
C ARG A 93 -9.25 -8.89 -4.62
N PRO A 94 -8.37 -9.33 -5.54
CA PRO A 94 -8.54 -9.09 -6.96
C PRO A 94 -9.58 -10.05 -7.55
N PHE A 95 -10.49 -9.50 -8.34
CA PHE A 95 -11.45 -10.23 -9.15
C PHE A 95 -11.20 -9.90 -10.62
N PHE A 96 -11.24 -10.93 -11.46
CA PHE A 96 -11.07 -10.80 -12.90
C PHE A 96 -12.31 -11.36 -13.60
N SER A 97 -12.75 -10.68 -14.65
CA SER A 97 -13.81 -11.19 -15.52
C SER A 97 -13.35 -12.48 -16.20
N THR A 98 -14.24 -13.48 -16.29
CA THR A 98 -13.95 -14.75 -16.97
C THR A 98 -13.74 -14.56 -18.48
N HIS A 99 -14.41 -13.58 -19.09
CA HIS A 99 -14.45 -13.42 -20.54
C HIS A 99 -14.19 -11.98 -20.98
N GLY A 100 -13.41 -11.20 -20.22
CA GLY A 100 -13.11 -9.83 -20.60
C GLY A 100 -11.91 -9.24 -19.88
N GLU A 101 -11.51 -8.07 -20.37
CA GLU A 101 -10.37 -7.28 -19.91
C GLU A 101 -10.59 -6.52 -18.60
N GLN A 102 -11.74 -6.71 -17.94
CA GLN A 102 -12.14 -5.95 -16.76
C GLN A 102 -11.81 -6.71 -15.47
N GLY A 103 -11.49 -5.96 -14.43
CA GLY A 103 -11.26 -6.47 -13.10
C GLY A 103 -11.70 -5.50 -12.01
N GLU A 104 -11.72 -5.99 -10.79
CA GLU A 104 -12.10 -5.24 -9.61
C GLU A 104 -11.18 -5.63 -8.45
N LEU A 105 -10.60 -4.63 -7.77
CA LEU A 105 -9.89 -4.81 -6.52
C LEU A 105 -10.83 -4.43 -5.38
N ARG A 106 -11.13 -5.37 -4.49
CA ARG A 106 -12.03 -5.16 -3.34
C ARG A 106 -11.24 -5.11 -2.04
N GLY A 107 -11.35 -3.99 -1.33
CA GLY A 107 -10.97 -3.88 0.08
C GLY A 107 -12.19 -3.98 1.00
N VAL A 108 -12.00 -3.68 2.29
CA VAL A 108 -13.03 -3.80 3.33
C VAL A 108 -14.21 -2.85 3.08
N ASN A 109 -13.92 -1.58 2.81
CA ASN A 109 -14.89 -0.50 2.64
C ASN A 109 -14.80 0.21 1.28
N TRP A 110 -14.07 -0.36 0.33
CA TRP A 110 -13.82 0.27 -0.96
C TRP A 110 -13.67 -0.75 -2.09
N SER A 111 -13.87 -0.27 -3.32
CA SER A 111 -13.63 -1.04 -4.53
C SER A 111 -13.04 -0.14 -5.61
N ARG A 112 -12.10 -0.68 -6.39
CA ARG A 112 -11.55 -0.05 -7.59
C ARG A 112 -11.72 -0.98 -8.76
N ARG A 113 -12.41 -0.50 -9.80
CA ARG A 113 -12.54 -1.21 -11.08
C ARG A 113 -11.43 -0.78 -12.02
N PHE A 114 -10.92 -1.72 -12.79
CA PHE A 114 -9.88 -1.48 -13.78
C PHE A 114 -10.13 -2.28 -15.04
N ALA A 115 -9.49 -1.88 -16.13
CA ALA A 115 -9.47 -2.63 -17.39
C ALA A 115 -8.03 -2.73 -17.89
N MET A 116 -7.72 -3.80 -18.61
CA MET A 116 -6.37 -4.11 -19.07
C MET A 116 -6.36 -4.25 -20.59
N VAL A 117 -5.58 -3.42 -21.26
CA VAL A 117 -5.43 -3.51 -22.72
C VAL A 117 -4.02 -3.95 -23.05
N GLU A 118 -3.89 -5.05 -23.79
CA GLU A 118 -2.62 -5.56 -24.27
C GLU A 118 -2.41 -5.15 -25.74
N LEU A 119 -1.27 -4.53 -26.03
CA LEU A 119 -0.81 -4.30 -27.41
C LEU A 119 0.36 -5.25 -27.70
N ARG A 120 0.11 -6.27 -28.53
CA ARG A 120 1.08 -7.34 -28.79
C ARG A 120 2.13 -7.00 -29.85
N GLU A 121 1.76 -6.21 -30.84
CA GLU A 121 2.63 -5.91 -31.96
C GLU A 121 2.66 -4.41 -32.22
N TYR A 122 3.88 -3.87 -32.35
CA TYR A 122 4.10 -2.52 -32.85
C TYR A 122 4.30 -2.62 -34.35
N PRO A 123 3.33 -2.19 -35.19
CA PRO A 123 3.52 -2.20 -36.63
C PRO A 123 4.70 -1.29 -37.00
N ALA A 124 5.35 -1.55 -38.14
CA ALA A 124 6.47 -0.74 -38.64
C ALA A 124 6.14 0.75 -38.80
N SER A 125 4.84 1.09 -38.90
CA SER A 125 4.32 2.45 -38.97
C SER A 125 4.08 3.11 -37.60
N THR A 126 4.47 2.49 -36.48
CA THR A 126 4.37 3.09 -35.15
C THR A 126 5.24 4.33 -35.07
N LYS A 127 4.65 5.48 -34.68
CA LYS A 127 5.35 6.75 -34.54
C LYS A 127 5.28 7.25 -33.09
N PRO A 128 6.25 8.07 -32.66
CA PRO A 128 6.13 8.80 -31.41
C PRO A 128 4.78 9.54 -31.34
N GLY A 129 4.15 9.51 -30.17
CA GLY A 129 2.89 10.21 -29.91
C GLY A 129 1.60 9.40 -30.12
N HIS A 130 1.67 8.17 -30.62
CA HIS A 130 0.48 7.31 -30.77
C HIS A 130 -0.25 7.04 -29.44
N LEU A 131 0.46 7.07 -28.31
CA LEU A 131 -0.13 6.91 -26.97
C LEU A 131 -0.58 8.23 -26.33
N ASN A 132 -0.36 9.39 -26.96
CA ASN A 132 -0.61 10.69 -26.32
C ASN A 132 -2.06 10.86 -25.85
N LYS A 133 -3.03 10.40 -26.65
CA LYS A 133 -4.44 10.47 -26.27
C LYS A 133 -4.74 9.63 -25.02
N LEU A 134 -4.12 8.45 -24.92
CA LEU A 134 -4.27 7.57 -23.77
C LEU A 134 -3.65 8.19 -22.51
N LEU A 135 -2.43 8.74 -22.65
CA LEU A 135 -1.71 9.42 -21.56
C LEU A 135 -2.37 10.71 -21.08
N GLN A 136 -3.27 11.30 -21.88
CA GLN A 136 -4.01 12.53 -21.53
C GLN A 136 -5.38 12.26 -20.92
N LEU A 137 -5.81 11.00 -20.82
CA LEU A 137 -7.09 10.68 -20.18
C LEU A 137 -7.05 11.05 -18.69
N PRO A 138 -8.14 11.59 -18.12
CA PRO A 138 -8.22 11.94 -16.70
C PRO A 138 -8.51 10.69 -15.83
N ILE A 139 -7.72 9.63 -16.04
CA ILE A 139 -7.84 8.35 -15.32
C ILE A 139 -6.45 7.92 -14.86
N GLU A 140 -6.41 7.09 -13.82
CA GLU A 140 -5.18 6.38 -13.49
C GLU A 140 -4.82 5.41 -14.62
N LEU A 141 -3.59 5.50 -15.11
CA LEU A 141 -3.09 4.69 -16.21
C LEU A 141 -1.73 4.11 -15.83
N ILE A 142 -1.66 2.79 -15.79
CA ILE A 142 -0.40 2.06 -15.64
C ILE A 142 -0.01 1.56 -17.04
N LEU A 143 1.09 2.10 -17.57
CA LEU A 143 1.68 1.65 -18.83
C LEU A 143 2.91 0.79 -18.53
N SER A 144 2.81 -0.50 -18.82
CA SER A 144 3.92 -1.44 -18.75
C SER A 144 4.33 -1.90 -20.15
N GLN A 145 5.63 -2.00 -20.40
CA GLN A 145 6.16 -2.57 -21.63
C GLN A 145 7.09 -3.73 -21.29
N SER A 146 6.86 -4.86 -21.95
CA SER A 146 7.77 -6.01 -21.93
C SER A 146 8.53 -6.06 -23.24
N PHE A 147 9.84 -6.29 -23.16
CA PHE A 147 10.69 -6.58 -24.31
C PHE A 147 11.09 -8.05 -24.21
N GLY A 148 10.20 -8.93 -24.65
CA GLY A 148 10.49 -10.35 -24.83
C GLY A 148 11.03 -10.57 -26.24
N GLY A 149 12.27 -11.05 -26.32
CA GLY A 149 12.88 -11.62 -27.52
C GLY A 149 13.10 -13.11 -27.32
#